data_AF-A0A4S3JIE7-F1
#
_entry.id   AF-A0A4S3JIE7-F1
#
_cell.length_a   1.000
_cell.length_b   1.000
_cell.length_c   1.000
_cell.angle_alpha   90.00
_cell.angle_beta   90.00
_cell.angle_gamma   90.00
#
_symmetry.space_group_name_H-M   'P 1'
#
loop_
_entity.id
_entity.type
_entity.pdbx_description
1 polymer ?
#
loop_
_entity_poly.entity_id
_entity_poly.type
_entity_poly.pdbx_seq_one_letter_code
_entity_poly.pdbx_strand_id
1 'polypeptide(L)'
;MRTYNFNSSAANANLTWRADGALTGDYNLLGGNDAVIARFRNKLLSNQEVGSFELVGELDEMFKDEIVISLLAMLAMVQSLNLAAMVLAGSSN
;
A
#
# COMPACT_ATOMS: atom_id res chain seq x y z
N MET A 1 7.27 -0.83 -12.05
CA MET A 1 6.55 -0.29 -10.87
C MET A 1 5.53 -1.32 -10.44
N ARG A 2 5.57 -1.81 -9.19
CA ARG A 2 4.72 -2.93 -8.75
C ARG A 2 3.34 -2.42 -8.32
N THR A 3 2.31 -3.18 -8.66
CA THR A 3 0.91 -2.95 -8.29
C THR A 3 0.41 -4.13 -7.46
N TYR A 4 -0.35 -3.86 -6.42
CA TYR A 4 -0.94 -4.90 -5.57
C TYR A 4 -2.45 -4.81 -5.68
N ASN A 5 -3.07 -5.88 -6.16
CA ASN A 5 -4.49 -5.93 -6.44
C ASN A 5 -5.22 -6.79 -5.41
N PHE A 6 -6.44 -6.42 -5.06
CA PHE A 6 -7.34 -7.26 -4.29
C PHE A 6 -8.78 -7.03 -4.72
N ASN A 7 -9.59 -8.08 -4.64
CA ASN A 7 -11.03 -7.97 -4.85
C ASN A 7 -11.67 -7.53 -3.54
N SER A 8 -12.33 -6.38 -3.55
CA SER A 8 -13.11 -5.88 -2.43
C SER A 8 -14.53 -6.44 -2.51
N SER A 9 -14.99 -7.09 -1.44
CA SER A 9 -16.37 -7.57 -1.37
C SER A 9 -17.33 -6.42 -1.09
N ALA A 10 -16.87 -5.40 -0.36
CA ALA A 10 -17.66 -4.21 -0.03
C ALA A 10 -17.90 -3.30 -1.25
N ALA A 11 -16.87 -3.06 -2.07
CA ALA A 11 -16.99 -2.24 -3.28
C ALA A 11 -17.44 -3.03 -4.52
N ASN A 12 -17.54 -4.37 -4.41
CA ASN A 12 -17.80 -5.29 -5.52
C ASN A 12 -16.90 -4.97 -6.75
N ALA A 13 -15.63 -4.69 -6.49
CA ALA A 13 -14.68 -4.19 -7.47
C ALA A 13 -13.25 -4.69 -7.17
N ASN A 14 -12.43 -4.76 -8.21
CA ASN A 14 -10.99 -4.97 -8.05
C ASN A 14 -10.32 -3.63 -7.77
N LEU A 15 -9.58 -3.56 -6.67
CA LEU A 15 -8.88 -2.36 -6.24
C LEU A 15 -7.37 -2.57 -6.32
N THR A 16 -6.66 -1.49 -6.61
CA THR A 16 -5.22 -1.55 -6.89
C THR A 16 -4.44 -0.54 -6.06
N TRP A 17 -3.54 -1.05 -5.22
CA TRP A 17 -2.44 -0.25 -4.66
C TRP A 17 -1.37 -0.02 -5.73
N ARG A 18 -1.19 1.24 -6.10
CA ARG A 18 -0.18 1.71 -7.06
C ARG A 18 0.77 2.65 -6.34
N ALA A 19 2.08 2.46 -6.53
CA ALA A 19 3.05 3.41 -6.01
C ALA A 19 2.83 4.82 -6.63
N ASP A 20 3.29 5.88 -5.99
CA ASP A 20 3.13 7.26 -6.50
C ASP A 20 4.26 7.69 -7.48
N GLY A 21 5.12 6.73 -7.87
CA GLY A 21 6.15 6.92 -8.89
C GLY A 21 7.46 7.54 -8.39
N ALA A 22 7.44 8.21 -7.24
CA ALA A 22 8.64 8.66 -6.56
C ALA A 22 9.26 7.51 -5.73
N LEU A 23 10.59 7.56 -5.51
CA LEU A 23 11.30 6.66 -4.57
C LEU A 23 10.93 6.93 -3.10
N THR A 24 9.77 7.54 -2.85
CA THR A 24 9.27 7.90 -1.52
C THR A 24 8.70 6.72 -0.76
N GLY A 25 8.23 5.68 -1.47
CA GLY A 25 7.49 4.58 -0.87
C GLY A 25 6.00 4.91 -0.64
N ASP A 26 5.49 5.94 -1.30
CA ASP A 26 4.08 6.32 -1.24
C ASP A 26 3.22 5.43 -2.13
N TYR A 27 1.99 5.16 -1.68
CA TYR A 27 1.03 4.33 -2.40
C TYR A 27 -0.36 4.96 -2.41
N ASN A 28 -1.03 4.86 -3.55
CA ASN A 28 -2.43 5.24 -3.72
C ASN A 28 -3.25 3.97 -3.97
N LEU A 29 -4.40 3.86 -3.32
CA LEU A 29 -5.40 2.86 -3.64
C LEU A 29 -6.35 3.42 -4.69
N LEU A 30 -6.48 2.70 -5.79
CA LEU A 30 -7.28 3.08 -6.95
C LEU A 30 -8.48 2.16 -7.12
N GLY A 31 -9.63 2.75 -7.39
CA GLY A 31 -10.87 2.07 -7.77
C GLY A 31 -11.04 1.90 -9.29
N GLY A 32 -12.20 1.38 -9.70
CA GLY A 32 -12.50 1.03 -11.10
C GLY A 32 -12.38 2.17 -12.14
N ASN A 33 -12.38 3.43 -11.71
CA ASN A 33 -12.20 4.61 -12.57
C ASN A 33 -10.85 5.33 -12.34
N ASP A 34 -9.82 4.62 -11.83
CA ASP A 34 -8.58 5.22 -11.30
C ASP A 34 -8.82 6.28 -10.22
N ALA A 35 -10.01 6.29 -9.61
CA ALA A 35 -10.35 7.18 -8.52
C ALA A 35 -9.54 6.79 -7.27
N VAL A 36 -8.92 7.78 -6.62
CA VAL A 36 -8.15 7.55 -5.40
C VAL A 36 -9.09 7.38 -4.23
N ILE A 37 -9.09 6.19 -3.64
CA ILE A 37 -9.93 5.80 -2.50
C ILE A 37 -9.15 5.93 -1.19
N ALA A 38 -7.85 5.70 -1.22
CA ALA A 38 -7.00 5.82 -0.05
C ALA A 38 -5.57 6.18 -0.45
N ARG A 39 -4.83 6.78 0.49
CA ARG A 39 -3.45 7.22 0.30
C ARG A 39 -2.61 6.80 1.48
N PHE A 40 -1.44 6.27 1.20
CA PHE A 40 -0.40 6.02 2.17
C PHE A 40 0.82 6.87 1.81
N ARG A 41 1.26 7.68 2.78
CA ARG A 41 2.45 8.53 2.67
C ARG A 41 3.51 8.01 3.60
N ASN A 42 4.58 7.48 3.03
CA ASN A 42 5.66 6.89 3.78
C ASN A 42 6.51 7.98 4.44
N LYS A 43 6.86 7.79 5.70
CA LYS A 43 7.72 8.72 6.41
C LYS A 43 9.16 8.21 6.36
N LEU A 44 9.86 8.59 5.30
CA LEU A 44 11.26 8.23 5.12
C LEU A 44 12.11 8.69 6.31
N LEU A 45 13.09 7.86 6.69
CA LEU A 45 14.07 8.14 7.74
C LEU A 45 13.48 8.33 9.16
N SER A 46 12.26 7.82 9.39
CA SER A 46 11.62 7.79 10.72
C SER A 46 11.56 6.37 11.25
N ASN A 47 12.03 6.18 12.50
CA ASN A 47 11.91 4.91 13.22
C ASN A 47 10.73 4.89 14.20
N GLN A 48 10.09 6.04 14.44
CA GLN A 48 8.96 6.16 15.37
C GLN A 48 7.60 5.97 14.68
N GLU A 49 7.52 6.32 13.40
CA GLU A 49 6.30 6.31 12.61
C GLU A 49 6.62 5.81 11.20
N VAL A 50 5.80 4.88 10.70
CA VAL A 50 5.95 4.26 9.38
C VAL A 50 5.45 5.20 8.27
N GLY A 51 4.39 5.94 8.53
CA GLY A 51 3.77 6.83 7.56
C GLY A 51 2.39 7.27 8.00
N SER A 52 1.76 8.13 7.19
CA SER A 52 0.37 8.52 7.38
C SER A 52 -0.54 7.78 6.40
N PHE A 53 -1.76 7.51 6.86
CA PHE A 53 -2.78 6.84 6.08
C PHE A 53 -4.05 7.69 6.04
N GLU A 54 -4.57 7.90 4.84
CA GLU A 54 -5.75 8.75 4.57
C GLU A 54 -6.76 7.96 3.74
N LEU A 55 -8.02 7.99 4.16
CA LEU A 55 -9.17 7.50 3.39
C LEU A 55 -9.85 8.68 2.71
N VAL A 56 -10.20 8.52 1.44
CA VAL A 56 -10.79 9.58 0.61
C VAL A 56 -12.27 9.29 0.41
N GLY A 57 -13.12 10.20 0.91
CA GLY A 57 -14.57 10.13 0.77
C GLY A 57 -15.30 9.45 1.92
N GLU A 58 -16.63 9.34 1.79
CA GLU A 58 -17.47 8.62 2.74
C GLU A 58 -17.50 7.14 2.38
N LEU A 59 -16.87 6.33 3.23
CA LEU A 59 -16.79 4.87 3.08
C LEU A 59 -17.46 4.20 4.28
N ASP A 60 -18.18 3.11 4.03
CA ASP A 60 -18.76 2.24 5.06
C ASP A 60 -17.66 1.54 5.88
N GLU A 61 -17.98 1.15 7.12
CA GLU A 61 -16.99 0.55 8.03
C GLU A 61 -16.39 -0.75 7.49
N MET A 62 -17.21 -1.60 6.87
CA MET A 62 -16.75 -2.85 6.28
C MET A 62 -15.72 -2.58 5.18
N PHE A 63 -15.96 -1.59 4.32
CA PHE A 63 -15.00 -1.24 3.29
C PHE A 63 -13.72 -0.60 3.86
N LYS A 64 -13.83 0.22 4.90
CA LYS A 64 -12.66 0.78 5.60
C LYS A 64 -11.75 -0.33 6.15
N ASP A 65 -12.34 -1.35 6.76
CA ASP A 65 -11.59 -2.49 7.30
C ASP A 65 -10.86 -3.26 6.19
N GLU A 66 -11.53 -3.56 5.08
CA GLU A 66 -10.90 -4.20 3.91
C GLU A 66 -9.71 -3.38 3.39
N ILE A 67 -9.87 -2.05 3.29
CA ILE A 67 -8.81 -1.16 2.83
C ILE A 67 -7.62 -1.21 3.78
N VAL A 68 -7.84 -1.11 5.10
CA VAL A 68 -6.75 -1.12 6.10
C VAL A 68 -6.03 -2.47 6.10
N ILE A 69 -6.76 -3.58 6.05
CA ILE A 69 -6.17 -4.92 5.98
C ILE A 69 -5.32 -5.06 4.71
N SER A 70 -5.83 -4.60 3.57
CA SER A 70 -5.11 -4.66 2.29
C SER A 70 -3.83 -3.80 2.31
N LEU A 71 -3.87 -2.63 2.98
CA LEU A 71 -2.70 -1.76 3.16
C LEU A 71 -1.63 -2.48 3.96
N LEU A 72 -1.98 -3.06 5.11
CA LEU A 72 -1.04 -3.77 5.97
C LEU A 72 -0.40 -4.97 5.26
N ALA A 73 -1.20 -5.74 4.51
CA ALA A 73 -0.70 -6.84 3.69
C ALA A 73 0.28 -6.35 2.62
N MET A 74 -0.04 -5.25 1.93
CA MET A 74 0.83 -4.63 0.94
C MET A 74 2.16 -4.16 1.55
N LEU A 75 2.11 -3.45 2.69
CA LEU A 75 3.31 -2.99 3.38
C LEU A 75 4.19 -4.16 3.84
N ALA A 76 3.59 -5.22 4.40
CA ALA A 76 4.33 -6.43 4.79
C ALA A 76 5.02 -7.09 3.58
N MET A 77 4.36 -7.17 2.43
CA MET A 77 4.96 -7.66 1.19
C MET A 77 6.13 -6.79 0.73
N VAL A 78 5.97 -5.46 0.72
CA VAL A 78 7.05 -4.53 0.34
C VAL A 78 8.26 -4.68 1.24
N GLN A 79 8.06 -4.74 2.55
CA GLN A 79 9.17 -4.87 3.50
C GLN A 79 9.86 -6.24 3.43
N SER A 80 9.10 -7.31 3.22
CA SER A 80 9.66 -8.65 3.01
C SER A 80 10.55 -8.71 1.77
N LEU A 81 10.15 -8.02 0.70
CA LEU A 81 10.95 -7.92 -0.53
C LEU A 81 12.23 -7.12 -0.32
N ASN A 82 12.17 -5.99 0.38
CA ASN A 82 13.35 -5.20 0.71
C ASN A 82 14.33 -6.02 1.56
N LEU A 83 13.83 -6.77 2.54
CA LEU A 83 14.64 -7.67 3.35
C LEU A 83 15.28 -8.78 2.50
N ALA A 84 14.50 -9.45 1.65
CA ALA A 84 15.02 -10.49 0.76
C ALA A 84 16.09 -9.93 -0.18
N ALA A 85 15.91 -8.73 -0.73
CA ALA A 85 16.89 -8.06 -1.57
C ALA A 85 18.19 -7.75 -0.80
N MET A 86 18.09 -7.28 0.45
CA MET A 86 19.26 -7.05 1.30
C MET A 86 20.02 -8.35 1.63
N VAL A 87 19.32 -9.45 1.88
CA VAL A 87 19.95 -10.76 2.12
C VAL A 87 20.67 -11.26 0.87
N LEU A 88 20.01 -11.20 -0.29
CA LEU A 88 20.61 -11.64 -1.55
C LEU A 88 21.81 -10.77 -1.97
N ALA A 89 21.72 -9.44 -1.81
CA ALA A 89 22.84 -8.54 -2.10
C ALA A 89 23.96 -8.65 -1.07
N GLY A 90 23.63 -8.81 0.22
CA GLY A 90 24.58 -8.97 1.32
C GLY A 90 25.33 -10.30 1.31
N SER A 91 24.79 -11.33 0.66
CA SER A 91 25.44 -12.63 0.44
C SER A 91 26.53 -12.62 -0.64
N SER A 92 26.82 -11.45 -1.24
CA SER A 92 27.78 -11.30 -2.35
C SER A 92 29.22 -11.00 -1.90
N ASN A 93 29.54 -11.09 -0.61
CA ASN A 93 30.89 -10.84 -0.07
C ASN A 93 31.45 -12.07 0.65
#